data_AF-A0A2G1VQ88-F1
#
_entry.id   AF-A0A2G1VQ88-F1
#
_cell.length_a   1.000
_cell.length_b   1.000
_cell.length_c   1.000
_cell.angle_alpha   90.00
_cell.angle_beta   90.00
_cell.angle_gamma   90.00
#
_symmetry.space_group_name_H-M   'P 1'
#
loop_
_entity.id
_entity.type
_entity.pdbx_description
1 polymer ?
#
loop_
_entity_poly.entity_id
_entity_poly.type
_entity_poly.pdbx_seq_one_letter_code
_entity_poly.pdbx_strand_id
1 'polypeptide(L)'
;MNFRLLISSILVLAIFGSCAGVPLAETAKESVVGEGWSFNSVNTVIFRQNAVTTYANIQFTGYYDAEARVILAKRKLPRGKWEVYKTRFTGNAKDAHNAISIAVDGKGYLHVSWDHHDNPLRYARSLEPFGLELSEMQPMIGFDENKVSYPQFYNLPSGDLIFMYRSGKSGSGSLVLNRYDLDTENWTTLHSNLIDGEDKRNAYWQAYVDQEGTIHLSWVWRESWDVSTNHDIAYAQSKDGGKTWKKSDGSLYELPITQRSAEYAAIVPQKNSLINQTAMTTDSQGNPYIANYWNVDDATQFHVVYLKEGQWQTENTAFRTTGFQLGGGGTKKIPISRPEIFIDESQGKRLYLLFRDAERGSKIVLASRDLNKEESWKLTDLTKASVGDWEPNFDKELFKKTGKLHLFVQKVNQVDGEGLQNSKPTPVKILEYNTLQE
;
A
#
# COMPACT_ATOMS: atom_id res chain seq x y z
N MET A 1 -57.33 35.37 58.18
CA MET A 1 -56.06 34.61 58.13
C MET A 1 -55.96 34.04 56.72
N ASN A 2 -55.22 34.72 55.83
CA ASN A 2 -55.22 34.43 54.39
C ASN A 2 -54.16 33.38 54.05
N PHE A 3 -54.59 32.24 53.47
CA PHE A 3 -53.70 31.22 52.92
C PHE A 3 -53.31 31.59 51.49
N ARG A 4 -52.00 31.75 51.23
CA ARG A 4 -51.41 31.85 49.88
C ARG A 4 -51.07 30.44 49.40
N LEU A 5 -51.62 30.02 48.25
CA LEU A 5 -51.10 28.88 47.49
C LEU A 5 -49.91 29.34 46.65
N LEU A 6 -48.73 28.74 46.88
CA LEU A 6 -47.60 28.81 45.94
C LEU A 6 -47.76 27.68 44.90
N ILE A 7 -47.92 28.04 43.64
CA ILE A 7 -47.77 27.11 42.51
C ILE A 7 -46.28 27.15 42.13
N SER A 8 -45.58 26.03 42.35
CA SER A 8 -44.18 25.86 41.96
C SER A 8 -44.15 25.27 40.55
N SER A 9 -43.74 26.07 39.57
CA SER A 9 -43.55 25.63 38.19
C SER A 9 -42.24 24.83 38.09
N ILE A 10 -42.36 23.52 37.87
CA ILE A 10 -41.22 22.65 37.57
C ILE A 10 -40.85 22.84 36.10
N LEU A 11 -39.70 23.48 35.86
CA LEU A 11 -39.08 23.62 34.55
C LEU A 11 -38.35 22.31 34.21
N VAL A 12 -38.91 21.49 33.32
CA VAL A 12 -38.23 20.30 32.79
C VAL A 12 -37.25 20.76 31.70
N LEU A 13 -35.96 20.84 32.04
CA LEU A 13 -34.89 20.99 31.04
C LEU A 13 -34.76 19.67 30.29
N ALA A 14 -35.22 19.63 29.04
CA ALA A 14 -34.87 18.57 28.11
C ALA A 14 -33.41 18.73 27.70
N ILE A 15 -32.52 17.93 28.28
CA ILE A 15 -31.13 17.81 27.84
C ILE A 15 -31.17 17.01 26.53
N PHE A 16 -31.14 17.71 25.39
CA PHE A 16 -30.78 17.11 24.12
C PHE A 16 -29.30 16.74 24.18
N GLY A 17 -29.02 15.53 24.66
CA GLY A 17 -27.71 14.91 24.51
C GLY A 17 -27.47 14.70 23.02
N SER A 18 -26.70 15.60 22.40
CA SER A 18 -26.10 15.34 21.10
C SER A 18 -25.29 14.05 21.23
N CYS A 19 -25.72 12.97 20.57
CA CYS A 19 -24.89 11.81 20.33
C CYS A 19 -23.78 12.23 19.36
N ALA A 20 -22.81 12.99 19.83
CA ALA A 20 -21.56 13.15 19.11
C ALA A 20 -20.91 11.76 19.05
N GLY A 21 -20.81 11.20 17.85
CA GLY A 21 -20.13 9.93 17.62
C GLY A 21 -18.70 9.97 18.18
N VAL A 22 -18.23 8.85 18.71
CA VAL A 22 -16.85 8.70 19.17
C VAL A 22 -15.93 8.87 17.94
N PRO A 23 -14.97 9.82 17.93
CA PRO A 23 -14.12 10.02 16.76
C PRO A 23 -13.40 8.73 16.36
N LEU A 24 -13.25 8.48 15.05
CA LEU A 24 -12.65 7.23 14.55
C LEU A 24 -11.25 6.97 15.15
N ALA A 25 -10.45 8.02 15.38
CA ALA A 25 -9.17 7.97 16.09
C ALA A 25 -9.22 7.41 17.53
N GLU A 26 -10.39 7.35 18.15
CA GLU A 26 -10.60 6.77 19.48
C GLU A 26 -11.17 5.35 19.44
N THR A 27 -11.67 4.92 18.29
CA THR A 27 -12.28 3.58 18.12
C THR A 27 -11.25 2.49 17.81
N ALA A 28 -10.06 2.89 17.38
CA ALA A 28 -9.01 1.97 16.97
C ALA A 28 -8.59 1.07 18.14
N LYS A 29 -8.71 -0.25 17.96
CA LYS A 29 -8.09 -1.19 18.88
C LYS A 29 -6.62 -1.36 18.47
N GLU A 30 -5.72 -1.03 19.39
CA GLU A 30 -4.28 -1.19 19.15
C GLU A 30 -3.80 -2.57 19.58
N SER A 31 -2.98 -3.20 18.74
CA SER A 31 -2.27 -4.44 19.09
C SER A 31 -0.79 -4.28 18.80
N VAL A 32 0.00 -4.10 19.86
CA VAL A 32 1.47 -3.99 19.77
C VAL A 32 2.08 -5.35 19.47
N VAL A 33 2.95 -5.39 18.47
CA VAL A 33 3.69 -6.60 18.04
C VAL A 33 5.04 -6.66 18.75
N GLY A 34 5.81 -5.57 18.71
CA GLY A 34 7.13 -5.44 19.31
C GLY A 34 7.85 -4.17 18.85
N GLU A 35 9.06 -3.93 19.34
CA GLU A 35 9.88 -2.77 18.92
C GLU A 35 10.51 -3.00 17.55
N GLY A 36 10.45 -1.99 16.68
CA GLY A 36 11.01 -2.03 15.32
C GLY A 36 12.02 -0.93 15.04
N TRP A 37 12.83 -1.13 14.00
CA TRP A 37 13.72 -0.13 13.43
C TRP A 37 12.96 1.14 13.05
N SER A 38 13.46 2.30 13.48
CA SER A 38 12.79 3.60 13.30
C SER A 38 13.73 4.73 12.87
N PHE A 39 14.94 4.39 12.42
CA PHE A 39 15.98 5.37 12.06
C PHE A 39 15.77 5.93 10.64
N ASN A 40 14.93 5.26 9.85
CA ASN A 40 14.37 5.64 8.55
C ASN A 40 12.98 4.97 8.40
N SER A 41 12.38 5.04 7.20
CA SER A 41 11.05 4.49 6.93
C SER A 41 11.01 3.05 6.39
N VAL A 42 12.09 2.27 6.44
CA VAL A 42 12.17 0.93 5.79
C VAL A 42 11.02 -0.03 6.13
N ASN A 43 10.48 0.05 7.35
CA ASN A 43 9.36 -0.78 7.81
C ASN A 43 7.98 -0.28 7.34
N THR A 44 7.89 0.94 6.81
CA THR A 44 6.62 1.65 6.58
C THR A 44 6.55 2.29 5.20
N VAL A 45 7.39 1.89 4.25
CA VAL A 45 7.29 2.35 2.86
C VAL A 45 6.03 1.75 2.20
N ILE A 46 5.44 2.49 1.25
CA ILE A 46 4.19 2.08 0.56
C ILE A 46 4.32 0.79 -0.28
N PHE A 47 5.51 0.50 -0.78
CA PHE A 47 5.73 -0.59 -1.74
C PHE A 47 5.93 -1.97 -1.09
N ARG A 48 5.63 -2.12 0.20
CA ARG A 48 5.58 -3.42 0.88
C ARG A 48 4.29 -4.13 0.49
N GLN A 49 4.38 -5.18 -0.32
CA GLN A 49 3.24 -6.00 -0.74
C GLN A 49 3.48 -7.44 -0.29
N ASN A 50 3.21 -7.79 0.97
CA ASN A 50 2.54 -6.99 2.01
C ASN A 50 3.40 -6.78 3.27
N ALA A 51 3.07 -5.79 4.10
CA ALA A 51 3.61 -5.64 5.46
C ALA A 51 2.81 -6.44 6.52
N VAL A 52 1.51 -6.60 6.26
CA VAL A 52 0.55 -7.36 7.07
C VAL A 52 -0.42 -8.05 6.12
N THR A 53 -0.74 -9.32 6.36
CA THR A 53 -1.66 -10.08 5.54
C THR A 53 -2.38 -11.15 6.36
N THR A 54 -3.65 -11.42 6.04
CA THR A 54 -4.44 -12.46 6.68
C THR A 54 -4.78 -13.59 5.72
N TYR A 55 -4.49 -14.82 6.16
CA TYR A 55 -4.97 -16.03 5.51
C TYR A 55 -5.74 -16.90 6.51
N ALA A 56 -6.90 -17.41 6.08
CA ALA A 56 -7.91 -17.99 6.96
C ALA A 56 -8.23 -17.08 8.16
N ASN A 57 -7.90 -17.51 9.38
CA ASN A 57 -8.08 -16.75 10.62
C ASN A 57 -6.77 -16.33 11.28
N ILE A 58 -5.64 -16.38 10.56
CA ILE A 58 -4.32 -16.03 11.07
C ILE A 58 -3.81 -14.80 10.31
N GLN A 59 -3.48 -13.76 11.06
CA GLN A 59 -2.85 -12.55 10.55
C GLN A 59 -1.35 -12.63 10.78
N PHE A 60 -0.57 -12.37 9.72
CA PHE A 60 0.88 -12.34 9.70
C PHE A 60 1.39 -10.91 9.50
N THR A 61 2.57 -10.62 10.03
CA THR A 61 3.30 -9.38 9.75
C THR A 61 4.81 -9.62 9.80
N GLY A 62 5.56 -8.82 9.05
CA GLY A 62 7.03 -8.82 9.09
C GLY A 62 7.59 -7.41 9.22
N TYR A 63 8.73 -7.25 9.89
CA TYR A 63 9.42 -5.97 10.06
C TYR A 63 10.88 -6.18 10.51
N TYR A 64 11.72 -5.16 10.39
CA TYR A 64 13.07 -5.16 10.97
C TYR A 64 13.05 -4.70 12.42
N ASP A 65 13.72 -5.43 13.31
CA ASP A 65 14.01 -4.96 14.67
C ASP A 65 15.16 -3.93 14.71
N ALA A 66 15.49 -3.46 15.91
CA ALA A 66 16.56 -2.48 16.15
C ALA A 66 17.94 -2.94 15.67
N GLU A 67 18.17 -4.25 15.57
CA GLU A 67 19.42 -4.84 15.07
C GLU A 67 19.35 -5.20 13.58
N ALA A 68 18.33 -4.70 12.87
CA ALA A 68 18.06 -5.00 11.47
C ALA A 68 17.84 -6.50 11.17
N ARG A 69 17.37 -7.27 12.16
CA ARG A 69 16.94 -8.66 11.97
C ARG A 69 15.52 -8.69 11.43
N VAL A 70 15.26 -9.63 10.53
CA VAL A 70 13.91 -9.88 10.01
C VAL A 70 13.09 -10.55 11.11
N ILE A 71 12.07 -9.85 11.59
CA ILE A 71 11.07 -10.36 12.52
C ILE A 71 9.84 -10.76 11.75
N LEU A 72 9.31 -11.95 12.05
CA LEU A 72 8.02 -12.42 11.58
C LEU A 72 7.11 -12.65 12.78
N ALA A 73 5.85 -12.29 12.67
CA ALA A 73 4.89 -12.52 13.74
C ALA A 73 3.55 -12.97 13.17
N LYS A 74 2.83 -13.79 13.94
CA LYS A 74 1.46 -14.20 13.63
C LYS A 74 0.55 -14.09 14.84
N ARG A 75 -0.74 -13.97 14.60
CA ARG A 75 -1.78 -14.12 15.63
C ARG A 75 -3.06 -14.67 15.04
N LYS A 76 -3.86 -15.34 15.88
CA LYS A 76 -5.23 -15.73 15.54
C LYS A 76 -6.18 -14.55 15.70
N LEU A 77 -6.97 -14.21 14.68
CA LEU A 77 -7.98 -13.16 14.79
C LEU A 77 -9.24 -13.64 15.54
N PRO A 78 -9.98 -12.73 16.22
CA PRO A 78 -9.71 -11.30 16.40
C PRO A 78 -8.96 -10.94 17.71
N ARG A 79 -8.62 -11.93 18.56
CA ARG A 79 -8.13 -11.69 19.94
C ARG A 79 -6.90 -12.52 20.34
N GLY A 80 -6.27 -13.22 19.41
CA GLY A 80 -5.05 -13.98 19.67
C GLY A 80 -3.88 -13.07 20.02
N LYS A 81 -2.99 -13.58 20.87
CA LYS A 81 -1.70 -12.93 21.17
C LYS A 81 -0.75 -13.07 19.97
N TRP A 82 0.19 -12.15 19.84
CA TRP A 82 1.27 -12.27 18.88
C TRP A 82 2.25 -13.36 19.32
N GLU A 83 2.50 -14.29 18.41
CA GLU A 83 3.69 -15.13 18.42
C GLU A 83 4.73 -14.41 17.54
N VAL A 84 5.87 -14.05 18.13
CA VAL A 84 6.93 -13.28 17.47
C VAL A 84 8.15 -14.16 17.32
N TYR A 85 8.66 -14.27 16.11
CA TYR A 85 9.83 -15.06 15.76
C TYR A 85 10.91 -14.17 15.16
N LYS A 86 12.06 -14.14 15.84
CA LYS A 86 13.27 -13.46 15.38
C LYS A 86 14.03 -14.45 14.49
N THR A 87 14.01 -14.21 13.18
CA THR A 87 14.66 -15.12 12.22
C THR A 87 16.19 -15.03 12.34
N ARG A 88 16.89 -15.95 11.67
CA ARG A 88 18.35 -15.88 11.50
C ARG A 88 18.80 -14.85 10.46
N PHE A 89 17.86 -14.24 9.72
CA PHE A 89 18.16 -13.32 8.64
C PHE A 89 18.22 -11.88 9.11
N THR A 90 19.11 -11.12 8.46
CA THR A 90 19.22 -9.67 8.60
C THR A 90 19.03 -9.00 7.24
N GLY A 91 18.84 -7.69 7.27
CA GLY A 91 18.86 -6.85 6.08
C GLY A 91 19.60 -5.54 6.32
N ASN A 92 19.84 -4.78 5.27
CA ASN A 92 20.36 -3.42 5.35
C ASN A 92 19.22 -2.43 5.61
N ALA A 93 18.69 -2.45 6.84
CA ALA A 93 17.62 -1.54 7.29
C ALA A 93 18.01 -0.05 7.22
N LYS A 94 19.28 0.29 6.96
CA LYS A 94 19.72 1.69 6.79
C LYS A 94 19.28 2.31 5.48
N ASP A 95 18.91 1.49 4.51
CA ASP A 95 18.40 1.92 3.22
C ASP A 95 16.90 1.58 3.15
N ALA A 96 16.06 2.60 2.95
CA ALA A 96 14.60 2.44 2.99
C ALA A 96 14.05 1.64 1.80
N HIS A 97 14.84 1.41 0.75
CA HIS A 97 14.47 0.54 -0.36
C HIS A 97 14.40 -0.94 0.04
N ASN A 98 15.18 -1.34 1.05
CA ASN A 98 15.41 -2.72 1.49
C ASN A 98 14.29 -3.32 2.34
N ALA A 99 13.04 -2.93 2.05
CA ALA A 99 11.86 -3.35 2.80
C ALA A 99 11.56 -4.86 2.69
N ILE A 100 10.68 -5.33 3.58
CA ILE A 100 10.22 -6.73 3.62
C ILE A 100 8.82 -6.83 3.01
N SER A 101 8.61 -7.77 2.10
CA SER A 101 7.30 -8.14 1.57
C SER A 101 6.96 -9.58 1.93
N ILE A 102 5.72 -9.81 2.37
CA ILE A 102 5.21 -11.14 2.73
C ILE A 102 3.89 -11.47 2.02
N ALA A 103 3.65 -12.77 1.79
CA ALA A 103 2.36 -13.33 1.39
C ALA A 103 2.18 -14.73 1.97
N VAL A 104 0.94 -15.20 2.04
CA VAL A 104 0.62 -16.57 2.45
C VAL A 104 -0.09 -17.26 1.29
N ASP A 105 0.42 -18.39 0.83
CA ASP A 105 -0.18 -19.13 -0.29
C ASP A 105 -1.43 -19.93 0.12
N GLY A 106 -2.09 -20.56 -0.86
CA GLY A 106 -3.30 -21.36 -0.66
C GLY A 106 -3.12 -22.62 0.19
N LYS A 107 -1.89 -23.03 0.49
CA LYS A 107 -1.57 -24.13 1.42
C LYS A 107 -1.18 -23.60 2.81
N GLY A 108 -1.17 -22.29 3.00
CA GLY A 108 -0.87 -21.65 4.27
C GLY A 108 0.62 -21.39 4.51
N TYR A 109 1.50 -21.60 3.54
CA TYR A 109 2.93 -21.31 3.71
C TYR A 109 3.18 -19.80 3.60
N LEU A 110 4.02 -19.28 4.48
CA LEU A 110 4.46 -17.88 4.46
C LEU A 110 5.64 -17.74 3.49
N HIS A 111 5.52 -16.85 2.52
CA HIS A 111 6.56 -16.45 1.59
C HIS A 111 7.12 -15.09 1.99
N VAL A 112 8.44 -14.96 2.03
CA VAL A 112 9.12 -13.74 2.50
C VAL A 112 10.24 -13.37 1.53
N SER A 113 10.26 -12.11 1.10
CA SER A 113 11.36 -11.52 0.33
C SER A 113 11.77 -10.17 0.93
N TRP A 114 13.06 -9.93 1.08
CA TRP A 114 13.57 -8.77 1.83
C TRP A 114 14.95 -8.29 1.37
N ASP A 115 15.28 -7.03 1.69
CA ASP A 115 16.62 -6.46 1.52
C ASP A 115 17.10 -6.38 0.07
N HIS A 116 16.36 -5.63 -0.75
CA HIS A 116 16.60 -5.47 -2.19
C HIS A 116 16.73 -4.02 -2.64
N HIS A 117 17.93 -3.65 -3.06
CA HIS A 117 18.26 -2.45 -3.81
C HIS A 117 19.41 -2.77 -4.79
N ASP A 118 19.06 -3.35 -5.95
CA ASP A 118 19.98 -3.79 -7.01
C ASP A 118 20.97 -4.87 -6.54
N ASN A 119 20.48 -5.84 -5.76
CA ASN A 119 21.28 -6.96 -5.23
C ASN A 119 20.59 -8.32 -5.46
N PRO A 120 21.28 -9.45 -5.20
CA PRO A 120 20.70 -10.77 -5.38
C PRO A 120 19.43 -11.01 -4.56
N LEU A 121 18.53 -11.82 -5.13
CA LEU A 121 17.29 -12.24 -4.52
C LEU A 121 17.55 -12.88 -3.15
N ARG A 122 16.69 -12.53 -2.21
CA ARG A 122 16.64 -13.08 -0.86
C ARG A 122 15.19 -13.45 -0.62
N TYR A 123 14.93 -14.72 -0.80
CA TYR A 123 13.61 -15.29 -0.71
C TYR A 123 13.67 -16.57 0.12
N ALA A 124 12.69 -16.74 0.99
CA ALA A 124 12.52 -17.95 1.77
C ALA A 124 11.03 -18.21 2.01
N ARG A 125 10.70 -19.47 2.29
CA ARG A 125 9.34 -19.94 2.58
C ARG A 125 9.34 -20.55 3.98
N SER A 126 8.21 -20.49 4.69
CA SER A 126 8.08 -21.20 5.96
C SER A 126 8.31 -22.71 5.78
N LEU A 127 8.84 -23.37 6.81
CA LEU A 127 9.04 -24.82 6.80
C LEU A 127 7.71 -25.59 6.86
N GLU A 128 6.71 -25.00 7.51
CA GLU A 128 5.37 -25.60 7.66
C GLU A 128 4.26 -24.56 7.39
N PRO A 129 3.05 -25.00 7.03
CA PRO A 129 1.88 -24.14 6.95
C PRO A 129 1.65 -23.38 8.25
N PHE A 130 1.36 -22.09 8.13
CA PHE A 130 1.18 -21.16 9.24
C PHE A 130 2.40 -21.04 10.17
N GLY A 131 3.56 -21.56 9.78
CA GLY A 131 4.83 -21.44 10.51
C GLY A 131 5.50 -20.07 10.35
N LEU A 132 6.35 -19.71 11.31
CA LEU A 132 7.21 -18.51 11.24
C LEU A 132 8.68 -18.84 10.98
N GLU A 133 9.08 -20.09 11.17
CA GLU A 133 10.44 -20.54 10.86
C GLU A 133 10.60 -20.72 9.35
N LEU A 134 11.64 -20.10 8.80
CA LEU A 134 11.92 -20.05 7.37
C LEU A 134 12.98 -21.08 6.96
N SER A 135 12.83 -21.59 5.73
CA SER A 135 13.84 -22.35 5.00
C SER A 135 15.16 -21.57 4.84
N GLU A 136 16.20 -22.22 4.32
CA GLU A 136 17.33 -21.49 3.73
C GLU A 136 16.87 -20.57 2.60
N MET A 137 17.69 -19.55 2.31
CA MET A 137 17.47 -18.71 1.14
C MET A 137 17.47 -19.59 -0.11
N GLN A 138 16.46 -19.41 -0.94
CA GLN A 138 16.27 -20.19 -2.15
C GLN A 138 16.05 -19.25 -3.34
N PRO A 139 16.47 -19.64 -4.56
CA PRO A 139 16.04 -18.95 -5.76
C PRO A 139 14.53 -19.14 -5.96
N MET A 140 13.91 -18.28 -6.77
CA MET A 140 12.59 -18.62 -7.32
C MET A 140 12.79 -19.51 -8.56
N ILE A 141 13.49 -18.99 -9.55
CA ILE A 141 13.84 -19.62 -10.82
C ILE A 141 15.34 -19.93 -10.90
N GLY A 142 16.16 -19.05 -10.30
CA GLY A 142 17.62 -19.12 -10.38
C GLY A 142 18.21 -18.40 -11.61
N PHE A 143 17.38 -17.70 -12.37
CA PHE A 143 17.78 -16.89 -13.54
C PHE A 143 17.27 -15.46 -13.40
N ASP A 144 18.12 -14.48 -13.75
CA ASP A 144 17.85 -13.03 -13.62
C ASP A 144 17.40 -12.56 -12.23
N GLU A 145 18.02 -13.14 -11.20
CA GLU A 145 17.73 -12.88 -9.78
C GLU A 145 18.87 -12.14 -9.07
N ASN A 146 19.83 -11.57 -9.80
CA ASN A 146 21.04 -10.96 -9.21
C ASN A 146 20.89 -9.46 -8.91
N LYS A 147 19.84 -8.81 -9.40
CA LYS A 147 19.64 -7.36 -9.40
C LYS A 147 18.21 -6.97 -9.04
N VAL A 148 17.73 -7.49 -7.92
CA VAL A 148 16.35 -7.32 -7.47
C VAL A 148 16.18 -5.98 -6.74
N SER A 149 15.07 -5.30 -7.00
CA SER A 149 14.51 -4.24 -6.15
C SER A 149 12.99 -4.40 -6.05
N TYR A 150 12.40 -3.93 -4.95
CA TYR A 150 10.94 -3.84 -4.77
C TYR A 150 10.19 -5.17 -4.96
N PRO A 151 10.49 -6.20 -4.13
CA PRO A 151 9.75 -7.46 -4.18
C PRO A 151 8.28 -7.25 -3.79
N GLN A 152 7.34 -7.75 -4.60
CA GLN A 152 5.90 -7.61 -4.36
C GLN A 152 5.18 -8.94 -4.62
N PHE A 153 4.43 -9.42 -3.63
CA PHE A 153 3.60 -10.62 -3.76
C PHE A 153 2.13 -10.25 -3.93
N TYR A 154 1.43 -11.02 -4.76
CA TYR A 154 0.00 -10.91 -4.98
C TYR A 154 -0.66 -12.28 -4.95
N ASN A 155 -1.68 -12.44 -4.11
CA ASN A 155 -2.48 -13.66 -4.03
C ASN A 155 -3.44 -13.76 -5.21
N LEU A 156 -3.46 -14.92 -5.88
CA LEU A 156 -4.50 -15.28 -6.84
C LEU A 156 -5.63 -16.07 -6.15
N PRO A 157 -6.87 -16.03 -6.67
CA PRO A 157 -7.98 -16.83 -6.11
C PRO A 157 -7.72 -18.34 -6.07
N SER A 158 -6.85 -18.86 -6.95
CA SER A 158 -6.44 -20.27 -6.94
C SER A 158 -5.58 -20.66 -5.73
N GLY A 159 -5.04 -19.68 -4.99
CA GLY A 159 -4.05 -19.91 -3.94
C GLY A 159 -2.60 -19.80 -4.42
N ASP A 160 -2.39 -19.67 -5.73
CA ASP A 160 -1.10 -19.32 -6.33
C ASP A 160 -0.67 -17.89 -5.94
N LEU A 161 0.62 -17.60 -6.15
CA LEU A 161 1.16 -16.26 -5.96
C LEU A 161 1.72 -15.71 -7.28
N ILE A 162 1.54 -14.42 -7.50
CA ILE A 162 2.36 -13.64 -8.44
C ILE A 162 3.44 -12.94 -7.64
N PHE A 163 4.65 -12.93 -8.18
CA PHE A 163 5.76 -12.15 -7.66
C PHE A 163 6.25 -11.18 -8.72
N MET A 164 6.26 -9.90 -8.38
CA MET A 164 6.76 -8.83 -9.22
C MET A 164 8.01 -8.24 -8.59
N TYR A 165 9.03 -7.97 -9.40
CA TYR A 165 10.20 -7.23 -8.95
C TYR A 165 10.82 -6.45 -10.10
N ARG A 166 11.65 -5.46 -9.73
CA ARG A 166 12.47 -4.74 -10.71
C ARG A 166 13.78 -5.48 -10.85
N SER A 167 14.08 -5.92 -12.07
CA SER A 167 15.42 -6.39 -12.42
C SER A 167 16.22 -5.24 -13.01
N GLY A 168 17.43 -5.00 -12.48
CA GLY A 168 18.35 -3.99 -12.97
C GLY A 168 18.35 -2.66 -12.20
N LYS A 169 19.22 -1.76 -12.65
CA LYS A 169 19.48 -0.46 -11.99
C LYS A 169 18.53 0.63 -12.45
N SER A 170 18.48 1.73 -11.69
CA SER A 170 17.80 2.96 -12.10
C SER A 170 18.34 3.46 -13.45
N GLY A 171 17.47 3.63 -14.43
CA GLY A 171 17.76 4.01 -15.82
C GLY A 171 17.50 2.90 -16.84
N SER A 172 17.40 1.63 -16.40
CA SER A 172 17.28 0.46 -17.28
C SER A 172 16.60 -0.72 -16.57
N GLY A 173 15.64 -0.45 -15.68
CA GLY A 173 14.97 -1.48 -14.88
C GLY A 173 13.80 -2.11 -15.63
N SER A 174 13.76 -3.44 -15.68
CA SER A 174 12.66 -4.23 -16.27
C SER A 174 11.71 -4.74 -15.20
N LEU A 175 10.41 -4.75 -15.50
CA LEU A 175 9.41 -5.43 -14.65
C LEU A 175 9.43 -6.93 -14.95
N VAL A 176 9.90 -7.73 -13.99
CA VAL A 176 9.82 -9.19 -14.02
C VAL A 176 8.58 -9.67 -13.28
N LEU A 177 7.87 -10.64 -13.87
CA LEU A 177 6.74 -11.34 -13.28
C LEU A 177 7.01 -12.84 -13.21
N ASN A 178 6.99 -13.39 -12.01
CA ASN A 178 6.99 -14.83 -11.75
C ASN A 178 5.63 -15.27 -11.19
N ARG A 179 5.28 -16.55 -11.39
CA ARG A 179 4.13 -17.20 -10.77
C ARG A 179 4.59 -18.40 -9.96
N TYR A 180 4.13 -18.48 -8.72
CA TYR A 180 4.21 -19.66 -7.89
C TYR A 180 2.98 -20.52 -8.14
N ASP A 181 3.20 -21.74 -8.58
CA ASP A 181 2.16 -22.73 -8.82
C ASP A 181 2.02 -23.61 -7.58
N LEU A 182 0.82 -23.60 -6.98
CA LEU A 182 0.58 -24.25 -5.70
C LEU A 182 0.66 -25.78 -5.78
N ASP A 183 0.30 -26.36 -6.92
CA ASP A 183 0.24 -27.81 -7.12
C ASP A 183 1.64 -28.40 -7.24
N THR A 184 2.50 -27.77 -8.04
CA THR A 184 3.89 -28.18 -8.27
C THR A 184 4.85 -27.61 -7.22
N GLU A 185 4.43 -26.61 -6.47
CA GLU A 185 5.23 -25.87 -5.50
C GLU A 185 6.49 -25.20 -6.09
N ASN A 186 6.44 -24.82 -7.36
CA ASN A 186 7.55 -24.19 -8.07
C ASN A 186 7.19 -22.79 -8.56
N TRP A 187 8.21 -21.95 -8.69
CA TRP A 187 8.09 -20.69 -9.43
C TRP A 187 8.35 -20.91 -10.92
N THR A 188 7.67 -20.15 -11.76
CA THR A 188 7.92 -20.03 -13.21
C THR A 188 7.93 -18.57 -13.62
N THR A 189 8.77 -18.19 -14.59
CA THR A 189 8.75 -16.84 -15.16
C THR A 189 7.61 -16.72 -16.17
N LEU A 190 6.73 -15.74 -15.97
CA LEU A 190 5.72 -15.36 -16.94
C LEU A 190 6.27 -14.34 -17.94
N HIS A 191 6.94 -13.30 -17.42
CA HIS A 191 7.54 -12.23 -18.21
C HIS A 191 8.86 -11.81 -17.59
N SER A 192 9.96 -11.87 -18.34
CA SER A 192 11.25 -11.32 -17.92
C SER A 192 11.37 -9.81 -18.19
N ASN A 193 10.48 -9.26 -19.03
CA ASN A 193 10.41 -7.84 -19.32
C ASN A 193 8.98 -7.50 -19.77
N LEU A 194 8.07 -7.23 -18.83
CA LEU A 194 6.68 -6.90 -19.17
C LEU A 194 6.53 -5.45 -19.66
N ILE A 195 7.18 -4.52 -18.96
CA ILE A 195 7.20 -3.09 -19.30
C ILE A 195 8.63 -2.72 -19.66
N ASP A 196 8.84 -2.30 -20.90
CA ASP A 196 10.15 -1.99 -21.46
C ASP A 196 10.35 -0.49 -21.58
N GLY A 197 11.37 0.00 -20.87
CA GLY A 197 11.83 1.40 -20.94
C GLY A 197 12.73 1.70 -22.13
N GLU A 198 13.04 0.71 -22.97
CA GLU A 198 13.86 0.83 -24.18
C GLU A 198 15.25 1.47 -23.93
N ASP A 199 15.84 1.18 -22.76
CA ASP A 199 17.08 1.80 -22.25
C ASP A 199 17.06 3.33 -22.16
N LYS A 200 15.87 3.95 -22.21
CA LYS A 200 15.67 5.41 -22.19
C LYS A 200 15.03 5.90 -20.91
N ARG A 201 14.24 5.05 -20.24
CA ARG A 201 13.43 5.42 -19.09
C ARG A 201 13.19 4.24 -18.15
N ASN A 202 12.60 4.54 -17.00
CA ASN A 202 12.13 3.54 -16.04
C ASN A 202 10.61 3.54 -15.98
N ALA A 203 10.04 2.38 -15.67
CA ALA A 203 8.67 2.28 -15.19
C ALA A 203 8.66 2.02 -13.67
N TYR A 204 7.74 2.68 -12.98
CA TYR A 204 7.47 2.43 -11.58
C TYR A 204 6.00 2.08 -11.42
N TRP A 205 5.74 0.84 -11.04
CA TRP A 205 4.39 0.28 -11.03
C TRP A 205 3.80 0.13 -9.63
N GLN A 206 2.50 -0.11 -9.66
CA GLN A 206 1.70 -0.73 -8.62
C GLN A 206 0.73 -1.70 -9.28
N ALA A 207 0.34 -2.74 -8.56
CA ALA A 207 -0.61 -3.73 -9.05
C ALA A 207 -1.63 -4.10 -7.96
N TYR A 208 -2.76 -4.66 -8.40
CA TYR A 208 -3.82 -5.18 -7.54
C TYR A 208 -4.47 -6.40 -8.22
N VAL A 209 -4.77 -7.43 -7.43
CA VAL A 209 -5.57 -8.57 -7.89
C VAL A 209 -6.97 -8.42 -7.33
N ASP A 210 -7.97 -8.34 -8.22
CA ASP A 210 -9.38 -8.22 -7.87
C ASP A 210 -9.97 -9.54 -7.33
N GLN A 211 -11.27 -9.59 -7.05
CA GLN A 211 -11.91 -10.79 -6.49
C GLN A 211 -12.02 -11.93 -7.53
N GLU A 212 -12.04 -11.57 -8.80
CA GLU A 212 -12.16 -12.42 -9.98
C GLU A 212 -10.81 -12.99 -10.42
N GLY A 213 -9.71 -12.48 -9.86
CA GLY A 213 -8.34 -12.88 -10.17
C GLY A 213 -7.72 -12.13 -11.35
N THR A 214 -8.35 -11.05 -11.81
CA THR A 214 -7.73 -10.12 -12.77
C THR A 214 -6.57 -9.42 -12.08
N ILE A 215 -5.41 -9.43 -12.73
CA ILE A 215 -4.25 -8.66 -12.32
C ILE A 215 -4.34 -7.31 -13.01
N HIS A 216 -4.54 -6.26 -12.23
CA HIS A 216 -4.49 -4.87 -12.69
C HIS A 216 -3.09 -4.30 -12.43
N LEU A 217 -2.56 -3.56 -13.39
CA LEU A 217 -1.24 -2.96 -13.34
C LEU A 217 -1.33 -1.52 -13.82
N SER A 218 -0.75 -0.61 -13.04
CA SER A 218 -0.56 0.78 -13.48
C SER A 218 0.85 1.25 -13.13
N TRP A 219 1.37 2.19 -13.90
CA TRP A 219 2.72 2.70 -13.70
C TRP A 219 2.87 4.14 -14.16
N VAL A 220 3.93 4.78 -13.67
CA VAL A 220 4.43 6.06 -14.20
C VAL A 220 5.76 5.81 -14.92
N TRP A 221 6.05 6.64 -15.92
CA TRP A 221 7.36 6.67 -16.58
C TRP A 221 8.29 7.64 -15.87
N ARG A 222 9.60 7.40 -15.92
CA ARG A 222 10.64 8.34 -15.47
C ARG A 222 11.81 8.37 -16.43
N GLU A 223 12.07 9.54 -17.02
CA GLU A 223 13.12 9.70 -18.05
C GLU A 223 14.56 9.73 -17.48
N SER A 224 14.76 9.99 -16.19
CA SER A 224 16.11 10.05 -15.61
C SER A 224 16.17 9.53 -14.17
N TRP A 225 17.30 9.71 -13.47
CA TRP A 225 17.40 9.39 -12.04
C TRP A 225 16.61 10.38 -11.16
N ASP A 226 16.31 11.57 -11.67
CA ASP A 226 15.58 12.62 -10.94
C ASP A 226 14.08 12.33 -10.92
N VAL A 227 13.49 12.27 -9.73
CA VAL A 227 12.05 12.10 -9.52
C VAL A 227 11.22 13.17 -10.23
N SER A 228 11.76 14.36 -10.47
CA SER A 228 11.06 15.43 -11.20
C SER A 228 10.74 15.05 -12.65
N THR A 229 11.40 14.02 -13.18
CA THR A 229 11.17 13.49 -14.54
C THR A 229 10.11 12.39 -14.60
N ASN A 230 9.39 12.13 -13.51
CA ASN A 230 8.18 11.30 -13.54
C ASN A 230 7.14 11.94 -14.48
N HIS A 231 6.48 11.14 -15.32
CA HIS A 231 5.36 11.59 -16.14
C HIS A 231 4.38 10.45 -16.46
N ASP A 232 3.15 10.87 -16.75
CA ASP A 232 2.00 10.07 -17.16
C ASP A 232 1.62 8.94 -16.20
N ILE A 233 0.42 8.41 -16.37
CA ILE A 233 -0.07 7.22 -15.67
C ILE A 233 -0.61 6.26 -16.72
N ALA A 234 0.02 5.11 -16.86
CA ALA A 234 -0.35 4.08 -17.82
C ALA A 234 -0.99 2.86 -17.15
N TYR A 235 -1.69 2.04 -17.93
CA TYR A 235 -2.51 0.93 -17.42
C TYR A 235 -2.48 -0.32 -18.31
N ALA A 236 -2.56 -1.48 -17.67
CA ALA A 236 -2.79 -2.77 -18.31
C ALA A 236 -3.51 -3.73 -17.35
N GLN A 237 -4.16 -4.76 -17.89
CA GLN A 237 -4.80 -5.81 -17.10
C GLN A 237 -4.61 -7.20 -17.69
N SER A 238 -4.59 -8.23 -16.85
CA SER A 238 -4.50 -9.63 -17.26
C SER A 238 -5.58 -10.47 -16.56
N LYS A 239 -6.38 -11.20 -17.34
CA LYS A 239 -7.47 -12.05 -16.83
C LYS A 239 -7.13 -13.55 -16.81
N ASP A 240 -5.91 -13.92 -17.19
CA ASP A 240 -5.48 -15.32 -17.35
C ASP A 240 -4.26 -15.66 -16.47
N GLY A 241 -4.17 -14.99 -15.32
CA GLY A 241 -3.10 -15.19 -14.34
C GLY A 241 -1.75 -14.63 -14.81
N GLY A 242 -1.76 -13.54 -15.57
CA GLY A 242 -0.57 -12.80 -15.97
C GLY A 242 0.04 -13.26 -17.30
N LYS A 243 -0.60 -14.16 -18.06
CA LYS A 243 -0.04 -14.70 -19.31
C LYS A 243 -0.19 -13.73 -20.47
N THR A 244 -1.39 -13.19 -20.66
CA THR A 244 -1.68 -12.16 -21.67
C THR A 244 -2.16 -10.87 -21.00
N TRP A 245 -1.87 -9.75 -21.66
CA TRP A 245 -2.18 -8.42 -21.16
C TRP A 245 -3.06 -7.66 -22.15
N LYS A 246 -3.99 -6.87 -21.62
CA LYS A 246 -4.97 -6.09 -22.38
C LYS A 246 -5.06 -4.66 -21.85
N LYS A 247 -5.50 -3.76 -22.72
CA LYS A 247 -5.98 -2.42 -22.34
C LYS A 247 -7.34 -2.50 -21.65
N SER A 248 -7.81 -1.39 -21.10
CA SER A 248 -9.14 -1.28 -20.47
C SER A 248 -10.28 -1.51 -21.47
N ASP A 249 -10.08 -1.18 -22.75
CA ASP A 249 -11.02 -1.43 -23.86
C ASP A 249 -11.06 -2.90 -24.33
N GLY A 250 -10.22 -3.76 -23.76
CA GLY A 250 -10.14 -5.18 -24.08
C GLY A 250 -9.20 -5.54 -25.24
N SER A 251 -8.59 -4.57 -25.91
CA SER A 251 -7.57 -4.81 -26.93
C SER A 251 -6.32 -5.47 -26.32
N LEU A 252 -5.74 -6.42 -27.04
CA LEU A 252 -4.53 -7.14 -26.63
C LEU A 252 -3.29 -6.26 -26.80
N TYR A 253 -2.38 -6.33 -25.84
CA TYR A 253 -1.03 -5.78 -26.00
C TYR A 253 -0.15 -6.75 -26.79
N GLU A 254 0.62 -6.19 -27.72
CA GLU A 254 1.87 -6.81 -28.18
C GLU A 254 2.96 -6.47 -27.15
N LEU A 255 3.56 -7.50 -26.56
CA LEU A 255 4.55 -7.35 -25.49
C LEU A 255 5.98 -7.25 -26.06
N PRO A 256 6.89 -6.52 -25.37
CA PRO A 256 6.67 -5.78 -24.12
C PRO A 256 5.88 -4.48 -24.32
N ILE A 257 5.31 -3.96 -23.23
CA ILE A 257 4.62 -2.66 -23.24
C ILE A 257 5.66 -1.54 -23.18
N THR A 258 5.68 -0.66 -24.17
CA THR A 258 6.58 0.51 -24.23
C THR A 258 5.80 1.81 -24.05
N GLN A 259 6.50 2.94 -23.92
CA GLN A 259 5.86 4.26 -23.89
C GLN A 259 4.92 4.49 -25.10
N ARG A 260 5.27 3.95 -26.27
CA ARG A 260 4.46 4.11 -27.49
C ARG A 260 3.20 3.23 -27.49
N SER A 261 3.27 2.01 -26.98
CA SER A 261 2.15 1.06 -27.04
C SER A 261 1.18 1.16 -25.87
N ALA A 262 1.64 1.71 -24.73
CA ALA A 262 0.88 1.87 -23.50
C ALA A 262 -0.46 2.60 -23.69
N GLU A 263 -1.48 2.13 -22.98
CA GLU A 263 -2.68 2.89 -22.68
C GLU A 263 -2.38 3.89 -21.56
N TYR A 264 -2.78 5.14 -21.74
CA TYR A 264 -2.61 6.19 -20.76
C TYR A 264 -3.93 6.47 -20.04
N ALA A 265 -3.95 6.15 -18.76
CA ALA A 265 -5.06 6.47 -17.86
C ALA A 265 -5.09 7.98 -17.51
N ALA A 266 -3.92 8.62 -17.42
CA ALA A 266 -3.81 10.07 -17.30
C ALA A 266 -2.52 10.57 -17.95
N ILE A 267 -2.59 11.77 -18.54
CA ILE A 267 -1.42 12.49 -19.06
C ILE A 267 -1.01 13.53 -18.03
N VAL A 268 0.20 13.40 -17.50
CA VAL A 268 0.74 14.28 -16.45
C VAL A 268 2.18 14.61 -16.83
N PRO A 269 2.50 15.87 -17.15
CA PRO A 269 3.83 16.22 -17.63
C PRO A 269 4.89 16.10 -16.52
N GLN A 270 6.16 16.01 -16.94
CA GLN A 270 7.30 16.13 -16.03
C GLN A 270 7.28 17.45 -15.27
N LYS A 271 8.03 17.48 -14.15
CA LYS A 271 8.18 18.63 -13.25
C LYS A 271 6.88 19.07 -12.58
N ASN A 272 5.89 18.17 -12.53
CA ASN A 272 4.61 18.43 -11.87
C ASN A 272 4.48 17.77 -10.48
N SER A 273 5.58 17.34 -9.87
CA SER A 273 5.57 16.58 -8.60
C SER A 273 4.73 15.29 -8.62
N LEU A 274 4.52 14.70 -9.81
CA LEU A 274 3.97 13.35 -9.93
C LEU A 274 4.87 12.36 -9.19
N ILE A 275 4.30 11.56 -8.29
CA ILE A 275 5.06 10.54 -7.58
C ILE A 275 4.91 9.16 -8.23
N ASN A 276 5.90 8.32 -7.98
CA ASN A 276 5.98 6.92 -8.41
C ASN A 276 5.64 5.94 -7.27
N GLN A 277 5.28 4.70 -7.65
CA GLN A 277 4.97 3.59 -6.73
C GLN A 277 3.92 3.95 -5.69
N THR A 278 2.67 4.10 -6.11
CA THR A 278 1.55 4.41 -5.21
C THR A 278 0.68 3.17 -5.03
N ALA A 279 -0.63 3.29 -5.19
CA ALA A 279 -1.58 2.21 -5.01
C ALA A 279 -2.71 2.30 -6.04
N MET A 280 -3.33 1.14 -6.27
CA MET A 280 -4.54 1.02 -7.06
C MET A 280 -5.46 -0.03 -6.45
N THR A 281 -6.73 0.03 -6.80
CA THR A 281 -7.76 -0.92 -6.41
C THR A 281 -8.78 -1.06 -7.54
N THR A 282 -9.77 -1.91 -7.34
CA THR A 282 -10.93 -2.02 -8.22
C THR A 282 -12.22 -1.95 -7.41
N ASP A 283 -13.32 -1.63 -8.08
CA ASP A 283 -14.64 -2.00 -7.58
C ASP A 283 -14.93 -3.50 -7.84
N SER A 284 -16.07 -3.98 -7.36
CA SER A 284 -16.59 -5.34 -7.58
C SER A 284 -16.94 -5.67 -9.03
N GLN A 285 -16.91 -4.68 -9.94
CA GLN A 285 -17.09 -4.89 -11.37
C GLN A 285 -15.74 -4.94 -12.11
N GLY A 286 -14.62 -4.81 -11.40
CA GLY A 286 -13.28 -4.79 -11.97
C GLY A 286 -12.89 -3.43 -12.60
N ASN A 287 -13.62 -2.35 -12.33
CA ASN A 287 -13.22 -1.02 -12.81
C ASN A 287 -12.03 -0.52 -11.97
N PRO A 288 -10.92 -0.10 -12.60
CA PRO A 288 -9.72 0.31 -11.88
C PRO A 288 -9.83 1.74 -11.31
N TYR A 289 -9.23 1.92 -10.13
CA TYR A 289 -9.03 3.20 -9.46
C TYR A 289 -7.58 3.31 -9.00
N ILE A 290 -6.88 4.39 -9.41
CA ILE A 290 -5.46 4.63 -9.15
C ILE A 290 -5.34 5.89 -8.32
N ALA A 291 -4.67 5.82 -7.17
CA ALA A 291 -4.38 6.99 -6.36
C ALA A 291 -2.97 7.49 -6.61
N ASN A 292 -2.82 8.80 -6.79
CA ASN A 292 -1.53 9.45 -6.90
C ASN A 292 -1.63 10.90 -6.39
N TYR A 293 -0.56 11.69 -6.49
CA TYR A 293 -0.60 13.13 -6.27
C TYR A 293 0.32 13.86 -7.26
N TRP A 294 -0.02 15.11 -7.54
CA TRP A 294 0.80 16.02 -8.35
C TRP A 294 0.33 17.47 -8.11
N ASN A 295 1.06 18.43 -8.64
CA ASN A 295 0.78 19.86 -8.47
C ASN A 295 -0.40 20.31 -9.35
N VAL A 296 -1.29 21.09 -8.74
CA VAL A 296 -2.35 21.86 -9.40
C VAL A 296 -2.25 23.27 -8.82
N ASP A 297 -1.95 24.24 -9.68
CA ASP A 297 -1.60 25.60 -9.28
C ASP A 297 -0.45 25.59 -8.24
N ASP A 298 -0.64 26.25 -7.09
CA ASP A 298 0.37 26.37 -6.03
C ASP A 298 0.30 25.24 -4.98
N ALA A 299 -0.57 24.24 -5.16
CA ALA A 299 -0.78 23.16 -4.19
C ALA A 299 -0.51 21.78 -4.79
N THR A 300 0.04 20.86 -3.98
CA THR A 300 0.14 19.45 -4.35
C THR A 300 -1.14 18.77 -3.91
N GLN A 301 -1.90 18.20 -4.83
CA GLN A 301 -3.18 17.55 -4.53
C GLN A 301 -3.10 16.04 -4.72
N PHE A 302 -3.84 15.31 -3.89
CA PHE A 302 -4.13 13.92 -4.19
C PHE A 302 -5.12 13.85 -5.35
N HIS A 303 -5.00 12.79 -6.15
CA HIS A 303 -5.83 12.55 -7.30
C HIS A 303 -6.25 11.09 -7.36
N VAL A 304 -7.44 10.86 -7.90
CA VAL A 304 -7.95 9.54 -8.26
C VAL A 304 -8.15 9.49 -9.76
N VAL A 305 -7.47 8.55 -10.42
CA VAL A 305 -7.66 8.24 -11.84
C VAL A 305 -8.47 6.97 -11.94
N TYR A 306 -9.60 6.98 -12.65
CA TYR A 306 -10.52 5.85 -12.70
C TYR A 306 -11.22 5.73 -14.04
N LEU A 307 -11.71 4.54 -14.35
CA LEU A 307 -12.48 4.29 -15.56
C LEU A 307 -13.97 4.48 -15.29
N LYS A 308 -14.64 5.32 -16.10
CA LYS A 308 -16.10 5.50 -16.07
C LYS A 308 -16.63 5.41 -17.49
N GLU A 309 -17.56 4.48 -17.73
CA GLU A 309 -18.21 4.29 -19.04
C GLU A 309 -17.19 4.11 -20.18
N GLY A 310 -16.10 3.38 -19.91
CA GLY A 310 -15.02 3.13 -20.86
C GLY A 310 -14.10 4.32 -21.14
N GLN A 311 -14.21 5.41 -20.38
CA GLN A 311 -13.36 6.59 -20.50
C GLN A 311 -12.60 6.84 -19.20
N TRP A 312 -11.32 7.15 -19.30
CA TRP A 312 -10.51 7.52 -18.16
C TRP A 312 -10.90 8.91 -17.66
N GLN A 313 -11.10 9.00 -16.34
CA GLN A 313 -11.42 10.21 -15.61
C GLN A 313 -10.32 10.47 -14.60
N THR A 314 -10.08 11.75 -14.32
CA THR A 314 -9.16 12.20 -13.29
C THR A 314 -9.90 13.14 -12.36
N GLU A 315 -9.88 12.83 -11.08
CA GLU A 315 -10.47 13.65 -10.03
C GLU A 315 -9.36 14.24 -9.16
N ASN A 316 -9.39 15.57 -8.99
CA ASN A 316 -8.60 16.30 -8.01
C ASN A 316 -9.38 16.35 -6.69
N THR A 317 -8.77 15.91 -5.57
CA THR A 317 -9.45 15.92 -4.28
C THR A 317 -9.61 17.32 -3.67
N ALA A 318 -8.79 18.28 -4.10
CA ALA A 318 -8.83 19.72 -3.78
C ALA A 318 -8.89 20.08 -2.28
N PHE A 319 -8.42 19.19 -1.39
CA PHE A 319 -8.48 19.42 0.06
C PHE A 319 -7.16 19.91 0.68
N ARG A 320 -6.05 19.88 -0.06
CA ARG A 320 -4.75 20.40 0.43
C ARG A 320 -4.60 21.88 0.10
N THR A 321 -3.79 22.58 0.90
CA THR A 321 -3.56 24.02 0.74
C THR A 321 -2.10 24.39 0.49
N THR A 322 -1.17 23.45 0.68
CA THR A 322 0.28 23.65 0.52
C THR A 322 0.84 22.87 -0.67
N GLY A 323 1.74 23.49 -1.43
CA GLY A 323 2.52 22.82 -2.48
C GLY A 323 3.90 22.39 -2.01
N PHE A 324 4.47 21.41 -2.72
CA PHE A 324 5.89 21.12 -2.68
C PHE A 324 6.39 20.68 -4.07
N GLN A 325 7.70 20.80 -4.28
CA GLN A 325 8.33 20.34 -5.51
C GLN A 325 9.11 19.05 -5.22
N LEU A 326 8.85 18.00 -6.00
CA LEU A 326 9.71 16.82 -6.00
C LEU A 326 10.95 17.06 -6.88
N GLY A 327 12.11 16.66 -6.39
CA GLY A 327 13.36 16.69 -7.14
C GLY A 327 14.49 15.92 -6.44
N GLY A 328 15.45 15.45 -7.24
CA GLY A 328 16.61 14.68 -6.80
C GLY A 328 16.37 13.16 -6.84
N GLY A 329 17.36 12.42 -6.33
CA GLY A 329 17.36 10.96 -6.26
C GLY A 329 17.25 10.44 -4.83
N GLY A 330 17.27 9.12 -4.69
CA GLY A 330 17.20 8.43 -3.40
C GLY A 330 15.84 8.58 -2.70
N THR A 331 15.78 8.14 -1.45
CA THR A 331 14.61 8.26 -0.58
C THR A 331 14.38 9.72 -0.21
N LYS A 332 13.12 10.16 -0.23
CA LYS A 332 12.74 11.57 0.03
C LYS A 332 11.89 11.69 1.28
N LYS A 333 12.12 12.74 2.05
CA LYS A 333 11.25 13.21 3.12
C LYS A 333 10.18 14.12 2.54
N ILE A 334 9.04 13.53 2.20
CA ILE A 334 7.93 14.23 1.55
C ILE A 334 6.92 14.65 2.64
N PRO A 335 6.35 15.87 2.58
CA PRO A 335 5.36 16.34 3.56
C PRO A 335 4.09 15.49 3.65
N ILE A 336 3.76 14.77 2.58
CA ILE A 336 2.70 13.78 2.52
C ILE A 336 3.26 12.40 2.23
N SER A 337 2.58 11.34 2.66
CA SER A 337 2.88 9.98 2.19
C SER A 337 2.33 9.76 0.79
N ARG A 338 2.85 8.75 0.10
CA ARG A 338 2.11 8.12 -1.00
C ARG A 338 0.78 7.55 -0.46
N PRO A 339 -0.33 7.59 -1.24
CA PRO A 339 -1.63 7.13 -0.78
C PRO A 339 -1.82 5.62 -1.00
N GLU A 340 -2.60 4.99 -0.12
CA GLU A 340 -3.34 3.75 -0.41
C GLU A 340 -4.78 4.10 -0.82
N ILE A 341 -5.43 3.19 -1.55
CA ILE A 341 -6.81 3.35 -2.05
C ILE A 341 -7.57 2.05 -1.94
N PHE A 342 -8.83 2.11 -1.50
CA PHE A 342 -9.72 0.95 -1.42
C PHE A 342 -11.19 1.39 -1.49
N ILE A 343 -12.07 0.45 -1.86
CA ILE A 343 -13.51 0.68 -1.98
C ILE A 343 -14.25 -0.26 -1.02
N ASP A 344 -15.17 0.29 -0.24
CA ASP A 344 -16.17 -0.49 0.49
C ASP A 344 -17.50 -0.39 -0.25
N GLU A 345 -18.08 -1.55 -0.60
CA GLU A 345 -19.38 -1.65 -1.29
C GLU A 345 -20.48 -2.25 -0.41
N SER A 346 -20.22 -2.45 0.89
CA SER A 346 -21.15 -3.14 1.81
C SER A 346 -22.41 -2.33 2.16
N GLN A 347 -22.32 -1.00 2.17
CA GLN A 347 -23.42 -0.08 2.50
C GLN A 347 -23.61 1.03 1.45
N GLY A 348 -23.26 0.73 0.20
CA GLY A 348 -23.11 1.71 -0.88
C GLY A 348 -21.65 1.76 -1.34
N LYS A 349 -21.37 2.47 -2.45
CA LYS A 349 -20.05 2.46 -3.08
C LYS A 349 -19.19 3.62 -2.58
N ARG A 350 -18.37 3.35 -1.56
CA ARG A 350 -17.53 4.38 -0.93
C ARG A 350 -16.07 4.18 -1.26
N LEU A 351 -15.46 5.21 -1.82
CA LEU A 351 -14.05 5.26 -2.10
C LEU A 351 -13.29 5.86 -0.91
N TYR A 352 -12.17 5.25 -0.56
CA TYR A 352 -11.29 5.71 0.51
C TYR A 352 -9.88 5.96 -0.01
N LEU A 353 -9.28 7.08 0.43
CA LEU A 353 -7.85 7.32 0.35
C LEU A 353 -7.26 7.31 1.75
N LEU A 354 -6.24 6.49 1.96
CA LEU A 354 -5.50 6.40 3.21
C LEU A 354 -4.12 7.01 3.01
N PHE A 355 -3.75 7.99 3.82
CA PHE A 355 -2.47 8.70 3.67
C PHE A 355 -2.03 9.35 5.00
N ARG A 356 -0.86 9.99 4.97
CA ARG A 356 -0.35 10.87 6.03
C ARG A 356 -0.10 12.25 5.44
N ASP A 357 -0.40 13.30 6.20
CA ASP A 357 -0.22 14.69 5.75
C ASP A 357 0.30 15.61 6.85
N ALA A 358 1.35 16.39 6.54
CA ALA A 358 1.91 17.40 7.43
C ALA A 358 0.92 18.54 7.77
N GLU A 359 0.00 18.91 6.86
CA GLU A 359 -1.08 19.88 7.15
C GLU A 359 -1.99 19.41 8.30
N ARG A 360 -2.01 18.08 8.53
CA ARG A 360 -2.80 17.42 9.58
C ARG A 360 -1.92 16.90 10.73
N GLY A 361 -0.72 17.47 10.89
CA GLY A 361 0.22 17.09 11.95
C GLY A 361 0.87 15.72 11.74
N SER A 362 1.00 15.28 10.48
CA SER A 362 1.55 13.96 10.11
C SER A 362 0.83 12.80 10.80
N LYS A 363 -0.48 12.93 11.00
CA LYS A 363 -1.37 11.84 11.43
C LYS A 363 -1.74 10.96 10.24
N ILE A 364 -2.28 9.78 10.53
CA ILE A 364 -2.94 8.95 9.51
C ILE A 364 -4.31 9.56 9.23
N VAL A 365 -4.63 9.75 7.97
CA VAL A 365 -5.84 10.41 7.47
C VAL A 365 -6.55 9.44 6.52
N LEU A 366 -7.86 9.32 6.71
CA LEU A 366 -8.77 8.62 5.83
C LEU A 366 -9.65 9.67 5.15
N ALA A 367 -9.42 9.93 3.86
CA ALA A 367 -10.39 10.66 3.05
C ALA A 367 -11.41 9.68 2.50
N SER A 368 -12.69 10.05 2.49
CA SER A 368 -13.77 9.23 1.97
C SER A 368 -14.69 10.02 1.05
N ARG A 369 -15.23 9.35 0.04
CA ARG A 369 -16.22 9.88 -0.89
C ARG A 369 -17.24 8.80 -1.25
N ASP A 370 -18.52 9.11 -1.09
CA ASP A 370 -19.60 8.28 -1.62
C ASP A 370 -19.71 8.49 -3.15
N LEU A 371 -19.38 7.46 -3.94
CA LEU A 371 -19.36 7.56 -5.40
C LEU A 371 -20.77 7.67 -6.01
N ASN A 372 -21.82 7.47 -5.22
CA ASN A 372 -23.21 7.65 -5.64
C ASN A 372 -23.76 9.05 -5.35
N LYS A 373 -22.95 9.94 -4.74
CA LYS A 373 -23.37 11.29 -4.34
C LYS A 373 -22.43 12.35 -4.91
N GLU A 374 -23.00 13.50 -5.25
CA GLU A 374 -22.22 14.71 -5.52
C GLU A 374 -21.84 15.38 -4.19
N GLU A 375 -20.79 14.84 -3.55
CA GLU A 375 -20.23 15.41 -2.32
C GLU A 375 -18.71 15.59 -2.43
N SER A 376 -18.19 16.51 -1.61
CA SER A 376 -16.76 16.69 -1.40
C SER A 376 -16.17 15.56 -0.54
N TRP A 377 -14.86 15.39 -0.64
CA TRP A 377 -14.12 14.44 0.21
C TRP A 377 -14.24 14.79 1.69
N LYS A 378 -14.58 13.80 2.51
CA LYS A 378 -14.62 13.92 3.98
C LYS A 378 -13.33 13.39 4.55
N LEU A 379 -12.63 14.21 5.34
CA LEU A 379 -11.35 13.87 5.96
C LEU A 379 -11.53 13.48 7.43
N THR A 380 -11.06 12.29 7.78
CA THR A 380 -11.07 11.79 9.17
C THR A 380 -9.67 11.40 9.59
N ASP A 381 -9.20 11.91 10.74
CA ASP A 381 -7.94 11.45 11.33
C ASP A 381 -8.16 10.07 11.95
N LEU A 382 -7.30 9.11 11.61
CA LEU A 382 -7.28 7.77 12.20
C LEU A 382 -6.40 7.68 13.44
N THR A 383 -5.43 8.58 13.61
CA THR A 383 -4.54 8.61 14.79
C THR A 383 -4.66 9.91 15.57
N LYS A 384 -4.55 9.81 16.90
CA LYS A 384 -4.52 10.99 17.79
C LYS A 384 -3.23 11.81 17.64
N ALA A 385 -2.13 11.14 17.32
CA ALA A 385 -0.80 11.71 17.26
C ALA A 385 -0.11 11.42 15.92
N SER A 386 0.95 12.19 15.67
CA SER A 386 1.83 12.03 14.51
C SER A 386 2.46 10.63 14.46
N VAL A 387 2.49 10.06 13.25
CA VAL A 387 3.22 8.83 12.92
C VAL A 387 4.55 9.13 12.20
N GLY A 388 4.98 10.39 12.22
CA GLY A 388 6.21 10.83 11.56
C GLY A 388 6.13 10.69 10.04
N ASP A 389 7.11 10.03 9.44
CA ASP A 389 7.25 9.88 7.99
C ASP A 389 6.66 8.54 7.45
N TRP A 390 5.78 7.90 8.22
CA TRP A 390 5.07 6.67 7.86
C TRP A 390 4.32 6.80 6.53
N GLU A 391 4.26 5.69 5.78
CA GLU A 391 3.38 5.50 4.63
C GLU A 391 2.42 4.29 4.83
N PRO A 392 1.22 4.34 4.22
CA PRO A 392 0.17 3.34 4.38
C PRO A 392 0.57 1.91 4.06
N ASN A 393 0.15 1.01 4.93
CA ASN A 393 0.29 -0.44 4.80
C ASN A 393 -0.91 -1.09 5.51
N PHE A 394 -1.85 -1.69 4.77
CA PHE A 394 -3.02 -2.34 5.36
C PHE A 394 -3.22 -3.76 4.84
N ASP A 395 -3.95 -4.56 5.62
CA ASP A 395 -4.24 -5.95 5.31
C ASP A 395 -5.32 -6.06 4.21
N LYS A 396 -4.88 -6.03 2.95
CA LYS A 396 -5.76 -6.08 1.77
C LYS A 396 -6.59 -7.37 1.74
N GLU A 397 -6.00 -8.50 2.11
CA GLU A 397 -6.66 -9.80 2.11
C GLU A 397 -7.74 -9.93 3.19
N LEU A 398 -7.52 -9.32 4.37
CA LEU A 398 -8.57 -9.18 5.38
C LEU A 398 -9.68 -8.24 4.92
N PHE A 399 -9.33 -7.09 4.34
CA PHE A 399 -10.30 -6.09 3.91
C PHE A 399 -11.24 -6.66 2.85
N LYS A 400 -10.71 -7.29 1.79
CA LYS A 400 -11.49 -7.97 0.73
C LYS A 400 -12.55 -8.93 1.29
N LYS A 401 -12.24 -9.63 2.38
CA LYS A 401 -13.12 -10.66 2.97
C LYS A 401 -14.10 -10.13 4.01
N THR A 402 -13.80 -9.00 4.66
CA THR A 402 -14.50 -8.60 5.89
C THR A 402 -14.87 -7.13 5.97
N GLY A 403 -14.35 -6.28 5.08
CA GLY A 403 -14.45 -4.82 5.18
C GLY A 403 -13.66 -4.20 6.33
N LYS A 404 -12.92 -5.00 7.11
CA LYS A 404 -12.16 -4.52 8.27
C LYS A 404 -10.82 -3.94 7.83
N LEU A 405 -10.49 -2.77 8.34
CA LEU A 405 -9.22 -2.10 8.07
C LEU A 405 -8.24 -2.36 9.20
N HIS A 406 -7.24 -3.23 8.95
CA HIS A 406 -6.11 -3.44 9.86
C HIS A 406 -4.86 -2.79 9.29
N LEU A 407 -4.33 -1.78 9.97
CA LEU A 407 -3.20 -0.98 9.53
C LEU A 407 -1.91 -1.38 10.24
N PHE A 408 -0.85 -1.65 9.48
CA PHE A 408 0.50 -1.70 10.03
C PHE A 408 0.97 -0.27 10.31
N VAL A 409 1.24 0.04 11.58
CA VAL A 409 1.64 1.37 12.02
C VAL A 409 2.90 1.29 12.86
N GLN A 410 3.85 2.15 12.51
CA GLN A 410 5.05 2.41 13.28
C GLN A 410 5.41 3.88 13.10
N LYS A 411 5.76 4.56 14.19
CA LYS A 411 6.27 5.93 14.10
C LYS A 411 7.73 5.90 13.65
N VAL A 412 8.01 6.50 12.51
CA VAL A 412 9.36 6.55 11.91
C VAL A 412 9.71 7.98 11.50
N ASN A 413 10.99 8.26 11.28
CA ASN A 413 11.42 9.52 10.68
C ASN A 413 12.34 9.22 9.50
N GLN A 414 12.17 9.92 8.39
CA GLN A 414 12.96 9.80 7.18
C GLN A 414 13.86 11.03 7.02
N VAL A 415 15.08 10.80 6.52
CA VAL A 415 15.99 11.85 6.05
C VAL A 415 16.24 11.63 4.55
N ASP A 416 16.38 12.72 3.79
CA ASP A 416 16.65 12.64 2.34
C ASP A 416 17.94 11.86 2.03
N GLY A 417 17.96 11.17 0.89
CA GLY A 417 19.15 10.52 0.33
C GLY A 417 19.69 9.39 1.21
N GLU A 418 18.81 8.46 1.62
CA GLU A 418 19.15 7.31 2.48
C GLU A 418 19.70 7.71 3.86
N GLY A 419 19.50 8.97 4.29
CA GLY A 419 19.96 9.45 5.58
C GLY A 419 19.28 8.74 6.75
N LEU A 420 19.99 8.71 7.89
CA LEU A 420 19.51 8.13 9.14
C LEU A 420 19.32 9.21 10.19
N GLN A 421 18.27 9.09 10.99
CA GLN A 421 18.14 9.83 12.23
C GLN A 421 18.55 8.95 13.41
N ASN A 422 19.33 9.51 14.33
CA ASN A 422 19.59 8.86 15.61
C ASN A 422 18.30 8.92 16.47
N SER A 423 17.49 7.87 16.41
CA SER A 423 16.25 7.73 17.19
C SER A 423 16.30 6.42 17.99
N LYS A 424 15.36 6.23 18.92
CA LYS A 424 15.15 4.93 19.56
C LYS A 424 14.18 4.11 18.71
N PRO A 425 14.32 2.77 18.68
CA PRO A 425 13.28 1.87 18.16
C PRO A 425 11.90 2.28 18.68
N THR A 426 10.90 2.11 17.84
CA THR A 426 9.51 2.46 18.16
C THR A 426 8.61 1.24 18.00
N PRO A 427 7.51 1.15 18.76
CA PRO A 427 6.63 0.00 18.69
C PRO A 427 5.95 -0.10 17.33
N VAL A 428 6.07 -1.28 16.73
CA VAL A 428 5.24 -1.75 15.62
C VAL A 428 3.92 -2.23 16.19
N LYS A 429 2.81 -1.74 15.63
CA LYS A 429 1.45 -2.09 16.04
C LYS A 429 0.54 -2.30 14.85
N ILE A 430 -0.51 -3.09 15.05
CA ILE A 430 -1.66 -3.14 14.16
C ILE A 430 -2.79 -2.30 14.77
N LEU A 431 -3.27 -1.29 14.03
CA LEU A 431 -4.49 -0.55 14.37
C LEU A 431 -5.69 -1.23 13.70
N GLU A 432 -6.66 -1.66 14.50
CA GLU A 432 -7.84 -2.39 14.04
C GLU A 432 -9.06 -1.47 14.02
N TYR A 433 -9.59 -1.18 12.83
CA TYR A 433 -10.89 -0.54 12.62
C TYR A 433 -11.86 -1.60 12.08
N ASN A 434 -12.76 -2.07 12.94
CA ASN A 434 -13.74 -3.10 12.58
C ASN A 434 -14.96 -2.54 11.84
N THR A 435 -15.16 -1.23 11.92
CA THR A 435 -16.20 -0.47 11.24
C THR A 435 -15.61 0.87 10.83
N LEU A 436 -15.80 1.27 9.57
CA LEU A 436 -15.42 2.59 9.05
C LEU A 436 -16.61 3.56 9.06
N GLN A 437 -17.53 3.41 10.02
CA GLN A 437 -18.77 4.20 10.14
C GLN A 437 -18.48 5.70 10.24
N GLU A 438 -19.44 6.49 9.76
CA GLU A 438 -19.40 7.95 9.55
C GLU A 438 -19.14 8.77 10.82
#